data_AF-A0A395CYN0-F1
#
_entry.id   AF-A0A395CYN0-F1
#
_cell.length_a   1.000
_cell.length_b   1.000
_cell.length_c   1.000
_cell.angle_alpha   90.00
_cell.angle_beta   90.00
_cell.angle_gamma   90.00
#
_symmetry.space_group_name_H-M   'P 1'
#
loop_
_entity.id
_entity.type
_entity.pdbx_description
1 polymer ?
#
loop_
_entity_poly.entity_id
_entity_poly.type
_entity_poly.pdbx_seq_one_letter_code
_entity_poly.pdbx_strand_id
1 'polypeptide(L)'
;MISVPDYAHLKPGFADPVLDSQSAFRTIMSAIAYPGRIVTIGGSACGPSPLSPATTAFCLTLADGQTPIWLDVGARSAEIPTYLRFHCGAPIVDDPGAAQFAIIVDAAAAPRLHLFDAGEDEYPD
;
A
#
# COMPACT_ATOMS: atom_id res chain seq x y z
N MET A 1 -4.91 -8.61 -25.13
CA MET A 1 -5.74 -7.39 -25.20
C MET A 1 -5.39 -6.59 -23.95
N ILE A 2 -4.56 -5.55 -24.08
CA ILE A 2 -4.17 -4.71 -22.93
C ILE A 2 -5.41 -3.91 -22.57
N SER A 3 -6.01 -4.21 -21.41
CA SER A 3 -7.11 -3.41 -20.87
C SER A 3 -6.57 -1.99 -20.62
N VAL A 4 -7.12 -1.00 -21.32
CA VAL A 4 -6.82 0.41 -21.05
C VAL A 4 -7.47 0.72 -19.69
N PRO A 5 -6.70 1.09 -18.67
CA PRO A 5 -7.26 1.42 -17.36
C PRO A 5 -8.16 2.66 -17.47
N ASP A 6 -9.38 2.54 -16.94
CA ASP A 6 -10.32 3.66 -16.79
C ASP A 6 -9.99 4.43 -15.52
N TYR A 7 -9.70 5.72 -15.68
CA TYR A 7 -9.34 6.63 -14.59
C TYR A 7 -10.44 7.66 -14.27
N ALA A 8 -11.61 7.58 -14.91
CA ALA A 8 -12.67 8.57 -14.75
C ALA A 8 -13.19 8.69 -13.31
N HIS A 9 -13.04 7.63 -12.50
CA HIS A 9 -13.49 7.56 -11.11
C HIS A 9 -12.35 7.54 -10.09
N LEU A 10 -11.13 7.87 -10.51
CA LEU A 10 -9.96 7.79 -9.64
C LEU A 10 -10.08 8.77 -8.45
N LYS A 11 -9.93 8.25 -7.24
CA LYS A 11 -9.79 9.06 -6.03
C LYS A 11 -8.49 9.87 -6.06
N PRO A 12 -8.44 11.06 -5.44
CA PRO A 12 -7.20 11.85 -5.35
C PRO A 12 -6.15 11.19 -4.44
N GLY A 13 -4.90 11.59 -4.61
CA GLY A 13 -3.80 11.29 -3.69
C GLY A 13 -3.73 12.31 -2.55
N PHE A 14 -2.51 12.64 -2.12
CA PHE A 14 -2.26 13.76 -1.20
C PHE A 14 -2.61 15.12 -1.83
N ALA A 15 -2.95 16.10 -0.99
CA ALA A 15 -3.27 17.45 -1.44
C ALA A 15 -1.99 18.23 -1.77
N ASP A 16 -0.95 18.09 -0.94
CA ASP A 16 0.43 18.48 -1.24
C ASP A 16 1.30 17.22 -1.26
N PRO A 17 1.52 16.59 -2.44
CA PRO A 17 2.25 15.33 -2.52
C PRO A 17 3.64 15.36 -1.91
N VAL A 18 4.32 16.51 -1.88
CA VAL A 18 5.68 16.62 -1.33
C VAL A 18 5.64 16.77 0.18
N LEU A 19 4.88 17.73 0.70
CA LEU A 19 4.85 18.00 2.14
C LEU A 19 4.11 16.91 2.91
N ASP A 20 2.99 16.41 2.36
CA ASP A 20 2.18 15.39 3.01
C ASP A 20 2.94 14.05 3.05
N SER A 21 3.58 13.63 1.95
CA SER A 21 4.37 12.38 1.92
C SER A 21 5.55 12.42 2.87
N GLN A 22 6.28 13.54 2.95
CA GLN A 22 7.38 13.67 3.92
C GLN A 22 6.89 13.62 5.37
N SER A 23 5.75 14.25 5.66
CA SER A 23 5.14 14.23 6.99
C SER A 23 4.69 12.81 7.37
N ALA A 24 4.03 12.13 6.44
CA ALA A 24 3.62 10.74 6.58
C ALA A 24 4.85 9.83 6.77
N PHE A 25 5.92 10.00 5.98
CA PHE A 25 7.14 9.22 6.08
C PHE A 25 7.74 9.29 7.49
N ARG A 26 7.92 10.51 8.03
CA ARG A 26 8.43 10.69 9.41
C ARG A 26 7.54 10.01 10.44
N THR A 27 6.23 10.05 10.24
CA THR A 27 5.26 9.43 11.13
C THR A 27 5.32 7.90 11.06
N ILE A 28 5.42 7.33 9.87
CA ILE A 28 5.54 5.89 9.64
C ILE A 28 6.86 5.37 10.22
N MET A 29 7.98 6.06 9.95
CA MET A 29 9.27 5.70 10.53
C MET A 29 9.28 5.78 12.06
N SER A 30 8.56 6.75 12.64
CA SER A 30 8.38 6.83 14.10
C SER A 30 7.59 5.62 14.64
N ALA A 31 6.54 5.17 13.95
CA ALA A 31 5.80 3.97 14.36
C ALA A 31 6.68 2.70 14.34
N ILE A 32 7.51 2.57 13.30
CA ILE A 32 8.43 1.43 13.15
C ILE A 32 9.55 1.47 14.21
N ALA A 33 10.12 2.65 14.47
CA ALA A 33 11.19 2.83 15.44
C ALA A 33 10.74 2.65 16.90
N TYR A 34 9.44 2.84 17.19
CA TYR A 34 8.87 2.68 18.53
C TYR A 34 7.68 1.70 18.52
N PRO A 35 7.94 0.38 18.41
CA PRO A 35 6.89 -0.64 18.35
C PRO A 35 5.89 -0.52 19.50
N GLY A 36 4.59 -0.63 19.18
CA GLY A 36 3.49 -0.47 20.14
C GLY A 36 3.03 0.98 20.35
N ARG A 37 3.75 1.98 19.83
CA ARG A 37 3.29 3.37 19.84
C ARG A 37 2.24 3.60 18.75
N ILE A 38 1.06 4.06 19.16
CA ILE A 38 0.04 4.54 18.23
C ILE A 38 0.44 5.94 17.76
N VAL A 39 0.46 6.13 16.45
CA VAL A 39 0.67 7.42 15.79
C VAL A 39 -0.50 7.76 14.89
N THR A 40 -0.71 9.04 14.63
CA THR A 40 -1.70 9.52 13.66
C THR A 40 -0.97 10.01 12.44
N ILE A 41 -1.17 9.34 11.30
CA ILE A 41 -0.65 9.80 10.01
C ILE A 41 -1.50 11.00 9.59
N GLY A 42 -0.88 12.17 9.52
CA GLY A 42 -1.52 13.39 9.01
C GLY A 42 -1.72 13.34 7.50
N GLY A 43 -2.55 14.24 6.99
CA GLY A 43 -2.88 14.34 5.56
C GLY A 43 -4.26 13.76 5.24
N SER A 44 -4.94 14.38 4.26
CA SER A 44 -6.33 14.07 3.91
C SER A 44 -6.46 12.95 2.86
N ALA A 45 -5.44 12.09 2.73
CA ALA A 45 -5.45 11.04 1.71
C ALA A 45 -6.57 10.02 1.99
N CYS A 46 -7.59 10.05 1.13
CA CYS A 46 -8.73 9.14 1.18
C CYS A 46 -8.73 8.30 -0.10
N GLY A 47 -8.15 7.11 -0.01
CA GLY A 47 -8.15 6.13 -1.08
C GLY A 47 -9.54 5.49 -1.29
N PRO A 48 -9.67 4.62 -2.30
CA PRO A 48 -10.88 3.86 -2.50
C PRO A 48 -11.13 2.88 -1.34
N SER A 49 -12.40 2.74 -0.96
CA SER A 49 -12.84 1.70 -0.02
C SER A 49 -12.47 0.31 -0.55
N PRO A 50 -12.07 -0.65 0.30
CA PRO A 50 -12.00 -0.58 1.78
C PRO A 50 -10.65 -0.12 2.36
N LEU A 51 -9.78 0.57 1.61
CA LEU A 51 -8.54 1.08 2.22
C LEU A 51 -8.85 2.09 3.33
N SER A 52 -8.21 1.89 4.47
CA SER A 52 -8.19 2.92 5.50
C SER A 52 -7.40 4.15 5.04
N PRO A 53 -7.67 5.35 5.59
CA PRO A 53 -6.84 6.52 5.33
C PRO A 53 -5.36 6.29 5.67
N ALA A 54 -5.07 5.55 6.75
CA ALA A 54 -3.70 5.22 7.15
C ALA A 54 -2.99 4.34 6.11
N THR A 55 -3.65 3.29 5.62
CA THR A 55 -3.11 2.42 4.55
C THR A 55 -2.92 3.19 3.25
N THR A 56 -3.86 4.08 2.92
CA THR A 56 -3.74 4.96 1.74
C THR A 56 -2.50 5.83 1.84
N ALA A 57 -2.35 6.56 2.96
CA ALA A 57 -1.21 7.44 3.18
C ALA A 57 0.11 6.67 3.19
N PHE A 58 0.14 5.46 3.75
CA PHE A 58 1.31 4.57 3.70
C PHE A 58 1.70 4.25 2.25
N CYS A 59 0.75 3.78 1.43
CA CYS A 59 1.03 3.43 0.03
C CYS A 59 1.49 4.64 -0.79
N LEU A 60 0.82 5.79 -0.65
CA LEU A 60 1.22 7.02 -1.34
C LEU A 60 2.60 7.55 -0.92
N THR A 61 3.12 7.10 0.22
CA THR A 61 4.41 7.55 0.77
C THR A 61 5.55 6.60 0.46
N LEU A 62 5.29 5.29 0.51
CA LEU A 62 6.33 4.26 0.48
C LEU A 62 6.28 3.35 -0.75
N ALA A 63 5.11 3.22 -1.40
CA ALA A 63 5.02 2.37 -2.58
C ALA A 63 5.46 3.14 -3.83
N ASP A 64 6.21 2.45 -4.68
CA ASP A 64 6.64 2.95 -5.97
C ASP A 64 6.68 1.83 -7.03
N GLY A 65 7.20 2.14 -8.22
CA GLY A 65 7.30 1.19 -9.33
C GLY A 65 8.22 -0.02 -9.09
N GLN A 66 9.01 -0.01 -8.03
CA GLN A 66 9.92 -1.08 -7.63
C GLN A 66 9.41 -1.86 -6.40
N THR A 67 8.23 -1.51 -5.87
CA THR A 67 7.62 -2.20 -4.73
C THR A 67 6.37 -2.98 -5.18
N PRO A 68 6.49 -4.25 -5.63
CA PRO A 68 5.32 -5.05 -5.98
C PRO A 68 4.37 -5.21 -4.79
N ILE A 69 3.07 -5.07 -5.03
CA ILE A 69 2.02 -5.15 -4.01
C ILE A 69 1.13 -6.36 -4.27
N TRP A 70 0.99 -7.19 -3.25
CA TRP A 70 -0.05 -8.22 -3.19
C TRP A 70 -1.30 -7.68 -2.49
N LEU A 71 -2.46 -8.04 -3.02
CA LEU A 71 -3.77 -7.64 -2.52
C LEU A 71 -4.61 -8.88 -2.26
N ASP A 72 -5.25 -8.94 -1.09
CA ASP A 72 -6.29 -9.94 -0.81
C ASP A 72 -7.51 -9.76 -1.73
N VAL A 73 -8.46 -10.70 -1.66
CA VAL A 73 -9.66 -10.69 -2.54
C VAL A 73 -10.51 -9.42 -2.35
N GLY A 74 -10.63 -8.95 -1.11
CA GLY A 74 -11.40 -7.74 -0.78
C GLY A 74 -10.78 -6.48 -1.38
N ALA A 75 -9.48 -6.31 -1.26
CA ALA A 75 -8.77 -5.17 -1.82
C ALA A 75 -8.70 -5.23 -3.36
N ARG A 76 -8.52 -6.43 -3.91
CA ARG A 76 -8.35 -6.65 -5.36
C ARG A 76 -9.61 -6.39 -6.18
N SER A 77 -10.78 -6.64 -5.61
CA SER A 77 -12.07 -6.48 -6.29
C SER A 77 -12.58 -5.03 -6.36
N ALA A 78 -11.90 -4.10 -5.67
CA ALA A 78 -12.23 -2.68 -5.64
C ALA A 78 -11.42 -1.88 -6.67
N GLU A 79 -11.53 -0.55 -6.63
CA GLU A 79 -10.72 0.39 -7.46
C GLU A 79 -9.25 0.49 -7.00
N ILE A 80 -8.87 -0.22 -5.94
CA ILE A 80 -7.55 -0.18 -5.31
C ILE A 80 -6.40 -0.51 -6.27
N PRO A 81 -6.44 -1.58 -7.10
CA PRO A 81 -5.35 -1.88 -8.01
C PRO A 81 -5.10 -0.76 -9.03
N THR A 82 -6.17 -0.11 -9.52
CA THR A 82 -6.07 1.02 -10.44
C THR A 82 -5.51 2.25 -9.73
N TYR A 83 -5.96 2.51 -8.50
CA TYR A 83 -5.48 3.60 -7.67
C TYR A 83 -3.98 3.50 -7.38
N LEU A 84 -3.51 2.34 -6.91
CA LEU A 84 -2.10 2.12 -6.59
C LEU A 84 -1.21 2.19 -7.83
N ARG A 85 -1.66 1.62 -8.96
CA ARG A 85 -0.92 1.76 -10.23
C ARG A 85 -0.81 3.19 -10.70
N PHE A 86 -1.86 3.99 -10.56
CA PHE A 86 -1.84 5.38 -11.01
C PHE A 86 -0.97 6.26 -10.11
N HIS A 87 -1.21 6.23 -8.80
CA HIS A 87 -0.55 7.16 -7.88
C HIS A 87 0.85 6.72 -7.46
N CYS A 88 1.09 5.40 -7.36
CA CYS A 88 2.37 4.85 -6.91
C CYS A 88 3.18 4.24 -8.07
N GLY A 89 2.55 3.90 -9.20
CA GLY A 89 3.22 3.11 -10.24
C GLY A 89 3.49 1.66 -9.84
N ALA A 90 2.96 1.21 -8.70
CA ALA A 90 3.30 -0.07 -8.10
C ALA A 90 2.77 -1.26 -8.92
N PRO A 91 3.62 -2.26 -9.24
CA PRO A 91 3.16 -3.53 -9.81
C PRO A 91 2.20 -4.23 -8.84
N ILE A 92 1.11 -4.80 -9.36
CA ILE A 92 0.20 -5.64 -8.55
C ILE A 92 0.47 -7.09 -8.92
N VAL A 93 0.83 -7.91 -7.93
CA VAL A 93 1.22 -9.32 -8.11
C VAL A 93 0.19 -10.28 -7.51
N ASP A 94 0.10 -11.47 -8.09
CA ASP A 94 -0.83 -12.52 -7.65
C ASP A 94 -0.22 -13.42 -6.57
N ASP A 95 1.09 -13.63 -6.66
CA ASP A 95 1.87 -14.44 -5.74
C ASP A 95 2.27 -13.62 -4.50
N PRO A 96 1.86 -14.03 -3.27
CA PRO A 96 2.33 -13.43 -2.03
C PRO A 96 3.87 -13.40 -1.91
N GLY A 97 4.57 -14.41 -2.43
CA GLY A 97 6.03 -14.52 -2.33
C GLY A 97 6.78 -13.54 -3.24
N ALA A 98 6.09 -12.90 -4.20
CA ALA A 98 6.68 -11.91 -5.09
C ALA A 98 6.41 -10.46 -4.63
N ALA A 99 5.81 -10.28 -3.46
CA ALA A 99 5.33 -9.00 -2.98
C ALA A 99 6.28 -8.36 -1.96
N GLN A 100 6.52 -7.07 -2.10
CA GLN A 100 7.25 -6.27 -1.11
C GLN A 100 6.29 -5.61 -0.10
N PHE A 101 5.04 -5.34 -0.52
CA PHE A 101 3.96 -4.99 0.39
C PHE A 101 2.75 -5.90 0.19
N ALA A 102 2.09 -6.24 1.29
CA ALA A 102 0.82 -6.97 1.30
C ALA A 102 -0.27 -6.09 1.92
N ILE A 103 -1.37 -5.89 1.20
CA ILE A 103 -2.54 -5.19 1.73
C ILE A 103 -3.65 -6.20 1.98
N ILE A 104 -3.99 -6.35 3.26
CA ILE A 104 -5.06 -7.21 3.76
C ILE A 104 -6.13 -6.33 4.37
N VAL A 105 -7.34 -6.39 3.83
CA VAL A 105 -8.52 -5.67 4.34
C VAL A 105 -9.52 -6.61 5.02
N ASP A 106 -9.40 -7.92 4.80
CA ASP A 106 -10.07 -8.97 5.57
C ASP A 106 -9.04 -9.87 6.26
N ALA A 107 -8.75 -9.57 7.52
CA ALA A 107 -7.80 -10.32 8.32
C ALA A 107 -8.22 -11.79 8.56
N ALA A 108 -9.52 -12.10 8.52
CA ALA A 108 -9.99 -13.47 8.72
C ALA A 108 -9.70 -14.36 7.49
N ALA A 109 -9.59 -13.75 6.31
CA ALA A 109 -9.26 -14.41 5.05
C ALA A 109 -7.78 -14.29 4.68
N ALA A 110 -6.93 -13.75 5.57
CA ALA A 110 -5.52 -13.54 5.30
C ALA A 110 -4.79 -14.87 4.97
N PRO A 111 -3.89 -14.88 3.97
CA PRO A 111 -3.04 -16.03 3.71
C PRO A 111 -2.12 -16.29 4.91
N ARG A 112 -1.56 -17.51 4.96
CA ARG A 112 -0.55 -17.83 5.96
C ARG A 112 0.68 -16.95 5.74
N LEU A 113 1.21 -16.34 6.80
CA LEU A 113 2.30 -15.37 6.69
C LEU A 113 3.58 -15.92 6.04
N HIS A 114 3.85 -17.23 6.16
CA HIS A 114 5.02 -17.86 5.51
C HIS A 114 4.93 -17.95 3.98
N LEU A 115 3.80 -17.55 3.39
CA LEU A 115 3.67 -17.45 1.94
C LEU A 115 4.29 -16.16 1.40
N PHE A 116 4.48 -15.15 2.25
CA PHE A 116 5.21 -13.94 1.88
C PHE A 116 6.72 -14.17 2.00
N ASP A 117 7.48 -13.41 1.24
CA ASP A 117 8.92 -13.40 1.34
C ASP A 117 9.35 -12.89 2.73
N ALA A 118 10.23 -13.65 3.38
CA ALA A 118 10.78 -13.32 4.68
C ALA A 118 12.20 -12.72 4.58
N GLY A 119 12.71 -12.56 3.35
CA GLY A 119 14.10 -12.25 3.10
C GLY A 119 14.99 -13.49 3.22
N GLU A 120 16.25 -13.30 2.87
CA GLU A 120 17.31 -14.29 3.00
C GLU A 120 18.27 -13.89 4.15
N ASP A 121 19.01 -14.83 4.71
CA ASP A 121 19.95 -14.53 5.81
C ASP A 121 20.96 -13.42 5.43
N GLU A 122 21.41 -13.41 4.18
CA GLU A 122 22.37 -12.42 3.65
C GLU A 122 21.71 -11.08 3.28
N TYR A 123 20.40 -11.10 2.98
CA TYR A 123 19.58 -9.96 2.58
C TYR A 123 18.22 -10.04 3.29
N PRO A 124 18.18 -9.69 4.59
CA PRO A 124 17.00 -9.87 5.42
C PRO A 124 15.93 -8.79 5.21
N ASP A 125 16.20 -7.82 4.33
CA ASP A 125 15.36 -6.68 3.97
C ASP A 125 14.32 -6.97 2.89
#